data_AF-A0A7X2D692-F1
#
_entry.id   AF-A0A7X2D692-F1
#
_cell.length_a   1.000
_cell.length_b   1.000
_cell.length_c   1.000
_cell.angle_alpha   90.00
_cell.angle_beta   90.00
_cell.angle_gamma   90.00
#
_symmetry.space_group_name_H-M   'P 1'
#
loop_
_entity.id
_entity.type
_entity.pdbx_description
1 polymer ?
#
loop_
_entity_poly.entity_id
_entity_poly.type
_entity_poly.pdbx_seq_one_letter_code
_entity_poly.pdbx_strand_id
1 'polypeptide(L)'
;MVTRLHGRGAAGCGLESATIPVTVPGLSSPPEGIAVTDPHAKPPASDKPYPGPPPLRPEGARAGPYAGIESEDDPWIRLACAEAVASVRAGGGPFGAVVVQVDDASGTVIRHWVERNRVTESFDPTAHAEVCAVRAVARDLGVFHLDRIEAGTARLPQPGPTSHCVLYASTEPCPMCYGAIAWARIPVLVFAATRFDAAADGVDFQDADLHAAVARPYRERAGMVIRRADTPGSLEAFRLWAEGDAVRY
;
A
#
# COMPACT_ATOMS: atom_id res chain seq x y z
N MET A 1 -22.49 -55.47 35.93
CA MET A 1 -22.23 -54.98 37.30
C MET A 1 -21.78 -53.53 37.18
N VAL A 2 -22.64 -52.60 37.64
CA VAL A 2 -22.39 -51.24 38.21
C VAL A 2 -21.07 -50.54 37.81
N THR A 3 -20.98 -49.27 37.38
CA THR A 3 -21.57 -48.05 37.96
C THR A 3 -21.23 -46.82 37.07
N ARG A 4 -22.16 -45.85 36.98
CA ARG A 4 -21.86 -44.43 36.66
C ARG A 4 -21.29 -43.73 37.90
N LEU A 5 -20.29 -42.86 37.75
CA LEU A 5 -20.00 -41.69 38.62
C LEU A 5 -19.18 -40.69 37.77
N HIS A 6 -19.79 -39.60 37.27
CA HIS A 6 -19.71 -38.22 37.77
C HIS A 6 -18.29 -37.62 37.98
N GLY A 7 -17.90 -36.73 37.05
CA GLY A 7 -17.54 -35.32 37.30
C GLY A 7 -16.35 -34.97 38.20
N ARG A 8 -15.36 -34.28 37.60
CA ARG A 8 -14.42 -33.24 38.11
C ARG A 8 -13.20 -33.28 37.16
N GLY A 9 -12.63 -32.22 36.61
CA GLY A 9 -12.82 -30.79 36.66
C GLY A 9 -11.86 -30.21 35.61
N ALA A 10 -12.22 -29.10 35.00
CA ALA A 10 -11.38 -28.41 34.04
C ALA A 10 -10.06 -27.99 34.71
N ALA A 11 -8.93 -28.52 34.24
CA ALA A 11 -7.62 -27.95 34.55
C ALA A 11 -7.48 -26.67 33.72
N GLY A 12 -7.79 -25.54 34.33
CA GLY A 12 -7.49 -24.22 33.79
C GLY A 12 -5.97 -24.08 33.64
N CYS A 13 -5.51 -23.94 32.41
CA CYS A 13 -4.18 -23.43 32.12
C CYS A 13 -4.22 -21.93 32.43
N GLY A 14 -3.79 -21.56 33.64
CA GLY A 14 -3.58 -20.17 34.03
C GLY A 14 -2.40 -19.60 33.27
N LEU A 15 -2.66 -19.03 32.09
CA LEU A 15 -1.78 -18.02 31.53
C LEU A 15 -2.08 -16.72 32.28
N GLU A 16 -1.37 -16.49 33.38
CA GLU A 16 -1.27 -15.16 33.95
C GLU A 16 -0.69 -14.23 32.87
N SER A 17 -1.54 -13.30 32.40
CA SER A 17 -1.11 -12.16 31.62
C SER A 17 -0.17 -11.33 32.49
N ALA A 18 1.12 -11.56 32.37
CA ALA A 18 2.12 -10.65 32.88
C ALA A 18 2.05 -9.37 32.03
N THR A 19 1.20 -8.43 32.43
CA THR A 19 1.31 -7.03 32.00
C THR A 19 2.65 -6.51 32.48
N ILE A 20 3.63 -6.44 31.58
CA ILE A 20 4.88 -5.71 31.80
C ILE A 20 4.51 -4.22 31.69
N PRO A 21 4.60 -3.42 32.77
CA PRO A 21 4.34 -1.99 32.67
C PRO A 21 5.48 -1.35 31.87
N VAL A 22 5.18 -0.89 30.66
CA VAL A 22 6.10 -0.08 29.86
C VAL A 22 6.06 1.34 30.43
N THR A 23 6.77 1.58 31.54
CA THR A 23 7.10 2.95 31.97
C THR A 23 8.38 3.37 31.26
N VAL A 24 8.25 4.26 30.27
CA VAL A 24 9.39 4.91 29.60
C VAL A 24 9.81 6.13 30.44
N PRO A 25 11.00 6.15 31.07
CA PRO A 25 11.44 7.31 31.84
C PRO A 25 11.66 8.52 30.92
N GLY A 26 11.08 9.68 31.26
CA GLY A 26 11.37 10.96 30.59
C GLY A 26 10.28 11.53 29.66
N LEU A 27 9.05 11.03 29.70
CA LEU A 27 7.89 11.77 29.19
C LEU A 27 7.08 12.31 30.38
N SER A 28 7.08 13.63 30.57
CA SER A 28 6.08 14.28 31.42
C SER A 28 4.69 14.01 30.84
N SER A 29 3.68 13.84 31.70
CA SER A 29 2.27 13.77 31.29
C SER A 29 1.95 14.86 30.28
N PRO A 30 1.10 14.60 29.26
CA PRO A 30 0.69 15.65 28.33
C PRO A 30 0.05 16.80 29.11
N PRO A 31 0.30 18.07 28.72
CA PRO A 31 -0.36 19.20 29.36
C PRO A 31 -1.88 19.05 29.20
N GLU A 32 -2.62 19.22 30.29
CA GLU A 32 -4.08 19.31 30.26
C GLU A 32 -4.48 20.48 29.34
N GLY A 33 -5.30 20.21 28.33
CA GLY A 33 -5.88 21.25 27.47
C GLY A 33 -5.45 21.27 25.99
N ILE A 34 -4.70 20.29 25.48
CA ILE A 34 -4.59 20.12 24.03
C ILE A 34 -5.92 19.54 23.53
N ALA A 35 -6.71 20.37 22.87
CA ALA A 35 -7.86 19.90 22.11
C ALA A 35 -7.35 18.92 21.05
N VAL A 36 -7.60 17.62 21.28
CA VAL A 36 -7.49 16.60 20.26
C VAL A 36 -8.63 16.88 19.29
N THR A 37 -8.34 17.60 18.20
CA THR A 37 -9.23 17.63 17.05
C THR A 37 -9.43 16.19 16.62
N ASP A 38 -10.68 15.74 16.58
CA ASP A 38 -11.02 14.40 16.15
C ASP A 38 -10.34 14.12 14.79
N PRO A 39 -9.37 13.19 14.72
CA PRO A 39 -8.67 12.88 13.48
C PRO A 39 -9.59 12.22 12.44
N HIS A 40 -10.83 11.88 12.84
CA HIS A 40 -11.90 11.36 11.98
C HIS A 40 -12.95 12.40 11.61
N ALA A 41 -12.79 13.66 12.02
CA ALA A 41 -13.66 14.74 11.56
C ALA A 41 -13.46 14.91 10.05
N LYS A 42 -14.47 14.49 9.29
CA LYS A 42 -14.52 14.73 7.84
C LYS A 42 -14.36 16.24 7.62
N PRO A 43 -13.38 16.71 6.81
CA PRO A 43 -13.28 18.13 6.50
C PRO A 43 -14.64 18.59 5.94
N PRO A 44 -15.07 19.83 6.24
CA PRO A 44 -16.32 20.34 5.72
C PRO A 44 -16.31 20.17 4.20
N ALA A 45 -17.40 19.63 3.65
CA ALA A 45 -17.55 19.52 2.22
C ALA A 45 -17.31 20.91 1.60
N SER A 46 -16.35 20.99 0.67
CA SER A 46 -16.12 22.22 -0.09
C SER A 46 -17.39 22.57 -0.86
N ASP A 47 -18.03 23.69 -0.51
CA ASP A 47 -19.13 24.27 -1.31
C ASP A 47 -18.65 24.80 -2.68
N LYS A 48 -17.33 24.81 -2.93
CA LYS A 48 -16.78 25.15 -4.23
C LYS A 48 -16.77 23.90 -5.12
N PRO A 49 -17.35 23.96 -6.34
CA PRO A 49 -17.18 22.91 -7.33
C PRO A 49 -15.69 22.65 -7.52
N TYR A 50 -15.27 21.38 -7.48
CA TYR A 50 -13.93 21.00 -7.92
C TYR A 50 -13.73 21.60 -9.33
N PRO A 51 -12.72 22.46 -9.56
CA PRO A 51 -12.56 23.16 -10.83
C PRO A 51 -12.18 22.24 -12.00
N GLY A 52 -12.11 20.92 -11.76
CA GLY A 52 -11.36 19.99 -12.59
C GLY A 52 -9.86 20.11 -12.28
N PRO A 53 -9.05 19.09 -12.57
CA PRO A 53 -7.62 19.35 -12.68
C PRO A 53 -7.43 20.36 -13.82
N PRO A 54 -6.45 21.28 -13.75
CA PRO A 54 -6.04 22.00 -14.95
C PRO A 54 -5.81 20.96 -16.06
N PRO A 55 -6.27 21.19 -17.31
CA PRO A 55 -6.08 20.23 -18.38
C PRO A 55 -4.59 19.85 -18.43
N LEU A 56 -4.29 18.56 -18.37
CA LEU A 56 -2.94 18.11 -18.68
C LEU A 56 -2.70 18.47 -20.15
N ARG A 57 -1.82 19.48 -20.32
CA ARG A 57 -0.99 19.85 -21.48
C ARG A 57 -1.36 21.20 -22.12
N PRO A 58 -0.34 22.06 -22.26
CA PRO A 58 0.47 22.04 -23.48
C PRO A 58 1.87 21.44 -23.25
N GLU A 59 2.58 21.15 -24.36
CA GLU A 59 3.89 20.49 -24.52
C GLU A 59 5.10 21.06 -23.72
N GLY A 60 4.88 21.87 -22.68
CA GLY A 60 5.91 22.59 -21.94
C GLY A 60 6.15 22.16 -20.49
N ALA A 61 5.35 21.26 -19.91
CA ALA A 61 5.48 20.85 -18.50
C ALA A 61 6.64 19.86 -18.21
N ARG A 62 7.70 19.89 -19.00
CA ARG A 62 8.93 19.07 -18.79
C ARG A 62 9.90 19.74 -17.80
N ALA A 63 9.41 20.21 -16.65
CA ALA A 63 10.28 20.68 -15.57
C ALA A 63 9.86 19.99 -14.25
N GLY A 64 10.78 19.23 -13.65
CA GLY A 64 10.55 18.49 -12.41
C GLY A 64 10.79 16.97 -12.54
N PRO A 65 10.22 16.15 -11.65
CA PRO A 65 10.48 14.70 -11.58
C PRO A 65 9.99 13.91 -12.79
N TYR A 66 9.15 14.51 -13.64
CA TYR A 66 8.55 13.86 -14.82
C TYR A 66 9.31 14.17 -16.13
N ALA A 67 10.42 14.89 -16.06
CA ALA A 67 11.22 15.21 -17.25
C ALA A 67 11.68 13.93 -17.95
N GLY A 68 11.36 13.80 -19.24
CA GLY A 68 11.73 12.64 -20.05
C GLY A 68 10.77 11.43 -19.95
N ILE A 69 9.69 11.52 -19.16
CA ILE A 69 8.64 10.49 -19.14
C ILE A 69 7.68 10.74 -20.31
N GLU A 70 7.48 9.72 -21.15
CA GLU A 70 6.49 9.72 -22.22
C GLU A 70 5.09 9.50 -21.62
N SER A 71 4.08 10.12 -22.22
CA SER A 71 2.70 9.98 -21.76
C SER A 71 1.80 9.80 -22.96
N GLU A 72 1.20 8.62 -23.03
CA GLU A 72 0.34 8.13 -24.10
C GLU A 72 -1.01 7.70 -23.53
N ASP A 73 -2.01 7.59 -24.40
CA ASP A 73 -3.29 7.02 -24.03
C ASP A 73 -3.19 5.50 -23.91
N ASP A 74 -3.69 4.95 -22.80
CA ASP A 74 -3.58 3.52 -22.49
C ASP A 74 -4.94 2.98 -22.00
N PRO A 75 -5.46 1.87 -22.57
CA PRO A 75 -6.74 1.29 -22.16
C PRO A 75 -6.77 0.80 -20.71
N TRP A 76 -5.66 0.31 -20.16
CA TRP A 76 -5.56 -0.14 -18.77
C TRP A 76 -5.54 1.04 -17.80
N ILE A 77 -4.92 2.16 -18.18
CA ILE A 77 -5.06 3.42 -17.45
C ILE A 77 -6.51 3.90 -17.42
N ARG A 78 -7.23 3.85 -18.55
CA ARG A 78 -8.66 4.18 -18.57
C ARG A 78 -9.47 3.31 -17.63
N LEU A 79 -9.17 2.01 -17.58
CA LEU A 79 -9.82 1.07 -16.66
C LEU A 79 -9.50 1.41 -15.19
N ALA A 80 -8.24 1.72 -14.86
CA ALA A 80 -7.84 2.15 -13.52
C ALA A 80 -8.57 3.44 -13.09
N CYS A 81 -8.69 4.42 -13.99
CA CYS A 81 -9.44 5.66 -13.74
C CYS A 81 -10.95 5.40 -13.59
N ALA A 82 -11.53 4.51 -14.38
CA ALA A 82 -12.94 4.12 -14.23
C ALA A 82 -13.20 3.48 -12.86
N GLU A 83 -12.30 2.63 -12.40
CA GLU A 83 -12.37 2.01 -11.08
C GLU A 83 -12.18 3.03 -9.94
N ALA A 84 -11.30 4.02 -10.13
CA ALA A 84 -11.17 5.14 -9.20
C ALA A 84 -12.49 5.91 -9.02
N VAL A 85 -13.21 6.16 -10.12
CA VAL A 85 -14.55 6.78 -10.08
C VAL A 85 -15.56 5.88 -9.36
N ALA A 86 -15.51 4.57 -9.59
CA ALA A 86 -16.36 3.61 -8.89
C ALA A 86 -16.09 3.59 -7.38
N SER A 87 -14.83 3.70 -6.98
CA SER A 87 -14.41 3.82 -5.57
C SER A 87 -15.05 5.01 -4.87
N VAL A 88 -14.99 6.21 -5.46
CA VAL A 88 -15.63 7.42 -4.90
C VAL A 88 -17.14 7.23 -4.75
N ARG A 89 -17.79 6.67 -5.77
CA ARG A 89 -19.23 6.38 -5.73
C ARG A 89 -19.60 5.38 -4.64
N ALA A 90 -18.68 4.52 -4.24
CA ALA A 90 -18.82 3.58 -3.13
C ALA A 90 -18.39 4.16 -1.76
N GLY A 91 -17.97 5.43 -1.69
CA GLY A 91 -17.53 6.08 -0.44
C GLY A 91 -16.05 5.87 -0.09
N GLY A 92 -15.25 5.35 -1.03
CA GLY A 92 -13.80 5.22 -0.92
C GLY A 92 -13.04 6.45 -1.47
N GLY A 93 -11.70 6.39 -1.39
CA GLY A 93 -10.83 7.39 -2.02
C GLY A 93 -10.81 7.28 -3.56
N PRO A 94 -10.46 8.35 -4.30
CA PRO A 94 -10.48 8.42 -5.76
C PRO A 94 -9.29 7.71 -6.42
N PHE A 95 -9.05 6.44 -6.05
CA PHE A 95 -7.93 5.67 -6.56
C PHE A 95 -8.38 4.28 -7.01
N GLY A 96 -7.93 3.91 -8.21
CA GLY A 96 -8.03 2.60 -8.81
C GLY A 96 -6.68 2.16 -9.38
N ALA A 97 -6.48 0.85 -9.46
CA ALA A 97 -5.29 0.22 -9.99
C ALA A 97 -5.65 -1.05 -10.77
N VAL A 98 -4.91 -1.30 -11.85
CA VAL A 98 -5.01 -2.51 -12.65
C VAL A 98 -3.64 -3.17 -12.71
N VAL A 99 -3.59 -4.48 -12.52
CA VAL A 99 -2.37 -5.26 -12.79
C VAL A 99 -2.65 -6.20 -13.96
N VAL A 100 -1.73 -6.27 -14.90
CA VAL A 100 -1.82 -7.12 -16.09
C VAL A 100 -0.67 -8.12 -16.05
N GLN A 101 -0.97 -9.41 -16.25
CA GLN A 101 0.06 -10.44 -16.45
C GLN A 101 0.32 -10.60 -17.95
N VAL A 102 1.57 -10.46 -18.36
CA VAL A 102 2.01 -10.50 -19.76
C VAL A 102 2.93 -11.70 -19.97
N ASP A 103 2.65 -12.49 -21.00
CA ASP A 103 3.49 -13.58 -21.44
C ASP A 103 4.78 -13.07 -22.08
N ASP A 104 5.95 -13.48 -21.59
CA ASP A 104 7.23 -12.92 -22.04
C ASP A 104 7.60 -13.34 -23.48
N ALA A 105 7.14 -14.51 -23.91
CA ALA A 105 7.48 -15.06 -25.21
C ALA A 105 6.64 -14.44 -26.34
N SER A 106 5.37 -14.19 -26.07
CA SER A 106 4.42 -13.65 -27.05
C SER A 106 4.12 -12.16 -26.89
N GLY A 107 4.44 -11.57 -25.74
CA GLY A 107 4.06 -10.20 -25.38
C GLY A 107 2.56 -10.02 -25.18
N THR A 108 1.79 -11.10 -25.09
CA THR A 108 0.33 -11.04 -24.98
C THR A 108 -0.13 -10.97 -23.54
N VAL A 109 -1.25 -10.27 -23.32
CA VAL A 109 -1.90 -10.23 -22.01
C VAL A 109 -2.58 -11.58 -21.74
N ILE A 110 -2.23 -12.20 -20.61
CA ILE A 110 -2.81 -13.46 -20.15
C ILE A 110 -4.09 -13.19 -19.35
N ARG A 111 -4.04 -12.24 -18.43
CA ARG A 111 -5.12 -11.89 -17.49
C ARG A 111 -4.85 -10.54 -16.83
N HIS A 112 -5.83 -10.02 -16.09
CA HIS A 112 -5.70 -8.80 -15.32
C HIS A 112 -6.50 -8.83 -14.00
N TRP A 113 -6.14 -7.95 -13.08
CA TRP A 113 -6.82 -7.68 -11.81
C TRP A 113 -7.17 -6.20 -11.74
N VAL A 114 -8.35 -5.88 -11.23
CA VAL A 114 -8.84 -4.51 -11.06
C VAL A 114 -9.16 -4.30 -9.58
N GLU A 115 -8.53 -3.32 -8.95
CA GLU A 115 -8.75 -3.00 -7.54
C GLU A 115 -8.91 -1.49 -7.33
N ARG A 116 -9.53 -1.15 -6.20
CA ARG A 116 -9.78 0.23 -5.76
C ARG A 116 -9.24 0.47 -4.36
N ASN A 117 -9.17 1.74 -3.98
CA ASN A 117 -9.00 2.13 -2.58
C ASN A 117 -10.16 1.57 -1.74
N ARG A 118 -9.82 0.91 -0.63
CA ARG A 118 -10.78 0.32 0.31
C ARG A 118 -10.56 0.82 1.74
N VAL A 119 -9.81 1.90 1.94
CA VAL A 119 -9.41 2.39 3.27
C VAL A 119 -10.60 2.53 4.22
N THR A 120 -11.67 3.16 3.75
CA THR A 120 -12.90 3.38 4.53
C THR A 120 -13.79 2.14 4.58
N GLU A 121 -13.80 1.33 3.53
CA GLU A 121 -14.60 0.09 3.43
C GLU A 121 -14.07 -0.98 4.40
N SER A 122 -12.76 -1.14 4.51
CA SER A 122 -12.11 -2.20 5.28
C SER A 122 -11.49 -1.73 6.59
N PHE A 123 -11.61 -0.44 6.94
CA PHE A 123 -10.93 0.16 8.10
C PHE A 123 -9.43 -0.14 8.13
N ASP A 124 -8.80 -0.22 6.95
CA ASP A 124 -7.38 -0.52 6.77
C ASP A 124 -6.71 0.68 6.09
N PRO A 125 -5.92 1.51 6.81
CA PRO A 125 -5.24 2.65 6.21
C PRO A 125 -4.19 2.26 5.15
N THR A 126 -3.85 0.97 5.03
CA THR A 126 -2.94 0.46 3.99
C THR A 126 -3.67 -0.04 2.74
N ALA A 127 -5.01 -0.09 2.74
CA ALA A 127 -5.82 -0.60 1.64
C ALA A 127 -5.98 0.41 0.48
N HIS A 128 -4.84 0.94 0.01
CA HIS A 128 -4.74 1.71 -1.23
C HIS A 128 -4.91 0.79 -2.44
N ALA A 129 -5.34 1.34 -3.58
CA ALA A 129 -5.67 0.55 -4.76
C ALA A 129 -4.50 -0.33 -5.23
N GLU A 130 -3.29 0.23 -5.25
CA GLU A 130 -2.06 -0.44 -5.67
C GLU A 130 -1.67 -1.57 -4.69
N VAL A 131 -1.80 -1.32 -3.38
CA VAL A 131 -1.55 -2.34 -2.34
C VAL A 131 -2.57 -3.46 -2.44
N CYS A 132 -3.85 -3.14 -2.64
CA CYS A 132 -4.91 -4.11 -2.88
C CYS A 132 -4.62 -4.95 -4.13
N ALA A 133 -4.21 -4.32 -5.24
CA ALA A 133 -3.86 -5.00 -6.48
C ALA A 133 -2.67 -5.96 -6.31
N VAL A 134 -1.56 -5.51 -5.70
CA VAL A 134 -0.40 -6.35 -5.40
C VAL A 134 -0.80 -7.55 -4.54
N ARG A 135 -1.59 -7.32 -3.47
CA ARG A 135 -2.09 -8.39 -2.59
C ARG A 135 -2.97 -9.39 -3.34
N ALA A 136 -3.83 -8.93 -4.25
CA ALA A 136 -4.71 -9.79 -5.04
C ALA A 136 -3.91 -10.67 -6.00
N VAL A 137 -3.01 -10.08 -6.79
CA VAL A 137 -2.18 -10.78 -7.78
C VAL A 137 -1.30 -11.83 -7.11
N ALA A 138 -0.57 -11.44 -6.05
CA ALA A 138 0.31 -12.34 -5.31
C ALA A 138 -0.45 -13.54 -4.72
N ARG A 139 -1.65 -13.31 -4.17
CA ARG A 139 -2.50 -14.36 -3.61
C ARG A 139 -3.00 -15.34 -4.67
N ASP A 140 -3.51 -14.80 -5.78
CA ASP A 140 -4.15 -15.59 -6.83
C ASP A 140 -3.10 -16.43 -7.58
N LEU A 141 -1.97 -15.83 -7.93
CA LEU A 141 -0.84 -16.53 -8.53
C LEU A 141 -0.07 -17.40 -7.54
N GLY A 142 -0.18 -17.14 -6.24
CA GLY A 142 0.58 -17.86 -5.21
C GLY A 142 2.09 -17.61 -5.26
N VAL A 143 2.49 -16.42 -5.70
CA VAL A 143 3.89 -15.97 -5.81
C VAL A 143 4.05 -14.62 -5.13
N PHE A 144 5.28 -14.23 -4.78
CA PHE A 144 5.57 -12.94 -4.13
C PHE A 144 6.49 -12.02 -4.95
N HIS A 145 7.06 -12.54 -6.05
CA HIS A 145 7.77 -11.76 -7.06
C HIS A 145 6.96 -11.76 -8.36
N LEU A 146 6.86 -10.59 -8.97
CA LEU A 146 6.01 -10.32 -10.13
C LEU A 146 6.79 -9.82 -11.37
N ASP A 147 8.13 -9.81 -11.31
CA ASP A 147 9.04 -9.55 -12.43
C ASP A 147 9.24 -10.75 -13.35
N ARG A 148 9.21 -11.96 -12.79
CA ARG A 148 9.40 -13.19 -13.55
C ARG A 148 8.69 -14.36 -12.88
N ILE A 149 7.60 -14.79 -13.50
CA ILE A 149 6.70 -15.83 -13.01
C ILE A 149 6.83 -17.03 -13.95
N GLU A 150 7.42 -18.11 -13.45
CA GLU A 150 7.60 -19.37 -14.18
C GLU A 150 6.29 -20.18 -14.18
N ALA A 151 5.93 -20.79 -15.30
CA ALA A 151 4.66 -21.50 -15.45
C ALA A 151 4.47 -22.66 -14.44
N GLY A 152 5.56 -23.22 -13.93
CA GLY A 152 5.55 -24.31 -12.94
C GLY A 152 5.47 -23.85 -11.48
N THR A 153 5.57 -22.56 -11.18
CA THR A 153 5.56 -22.03 -9.81
C THR A 153 4.26 -21.29 -9.47
N ALA A 154 3.59 -20.72 -10.46
CA ALA A 154 2.30 -20.07 -10.27
C ALA A 154 1.14 -21.07 -10.12
N ARG A 155 0.15 -20.71 -9.30
CA ARG A 155 -1.09 -21.46 -9.08
C ARG A 155 -2.02 -21.42 -10.29
N LEU A 156 -2.00 -20.32 -11.04
CA LEU A 156 -2.81 -20.16 -12.25
C LEU A 156 -1.97 -20.50 -13.48
N PRO A 157 -2.52 -21.23 -14.46
CA PRO A 157 -1.78 -21.63 -15.65
C PRO A 157 -1.45 -20.41 -16.52
N GLN A 158 -0.35 -20.49 -17.26
CA GLN A 158 0.05 -19.52 -18.28
C GLN A 158 0.54 -20.24 -19.54
N PRO A 159 0.44 -19.63 -20.74
CA PRO A 159 0.78 -20.32 -21.99
C PRO A 159 2.29 -20.50 -22.19
N GLY A 160 3.07 -19.43 -21.99
CA GLY A 160 4.50 -19.42 -22.16
C GLY A 160 5.27 -19.81 -20.91
N PRO A 161 6.58 -20.06 -21.05
CA PRO A 161 7.42 -20.53 -19.95
C PRO A 161 7.52 -19.51 -18.82
N THR A 162 7.51 -18.21 -19.16
CA THR A 162 7.60 -17.10 -18.20
C THR A 162 6.61 -15.98 -18.52
N SER A 163 6.25 -15.23 -17.48
CA SER A 163 5.44 -14.02 -17.58
C SER A 163 5.89 -12.99 -16.55
N HIS A 164 5.51 -11.73 -16.72
CA HIS A 164 5.70 -10.66 -15.75
C HIS A 164 4.41 -9.87 -15.55
N CYS A 165 4.37 -9.05 -14.51
CA CYS A 165 3.25 -8.14 -14.26
C CYS A 165 3.60 -6.70 -14.64
N VAL A 166 2.59 -5.96 -15.10
CA VAL A 166 2.61 -4.50 -15.29
C VAL A 166 1.53 -3.89 -14.41
N LEU A 167 1.85 -2.83 -13.67
CA LEU A 167 0.87 -2.11 -12.84
C LEU A 167 0.51 -0.77 -13.48
N TYR A 168 -0.79 -0.53 -13.57
CA TYR A 168 -1.41 0.70 -14.06
C TYR A 168 -2.17 1.36 -12.91
N ALA A 169 -1.74 2.54 -12.48
CA ALA A 169 -2.36 3.28 -11.39
C ALA A 169 -3.09 4.51 -11.93
N SER A 170 -4.30 4.76 -11.43
CA SER A 170 -5.03 6.01 -11.76
C SER A 170 -4.28 7.27 -11.32
N THR A 171 -3.40 7.17 -10.32
CA THR A 171 -2.59 8.27 -9.78
C THR A 171 -1.18 7.76 -9.47
N GLU A 172 -0.18 8.64 -9.54
CA GLU A 172 1.19 8.39 -9.12
C GLU A 172 1.22 7.77 -7.72
N PRO A 173 1.87 6.61 -7.52
CA PRO A 173 1.86 5.95 -6.23
C PRO A 173 2.47 6.79 -5.10
N CYS A 174 1.81 6.80 -3.95
CA CYS A 174 2.37 7.35 -2.72
C CYS A 174 3.59 6.52 -2.25
N PRO A 175 4.41 6.99 -1.30
CA PRO A 175 5.61 6.27 -0.87
C PRO A 175 5.34 4.84 -0.37
N MET A 176 4.20 4.58 0.29
CA MET A 176 3.79 3.24 0.72
C MET A 176 3.54 2.33 -0.48
N CYS A 177 2.73 2.81 -1.44
CA CYS A 177 2.38 2.06 -2.64
C CYS A 177 3.61 1.80 -3.52
N TYR A 178 4.46 2.81 -3.71
CA TYR A 178 5.73 2.65 -4.42
C TYR A 178 6.62 1.58 -3.76
N GLY A 179 6.72 1.59 -2.44
CA GLY A 179 7.41 0.55 -1.69
C GLY A 179 6.82 -0.85 -1.93
N ALA A 180 5.49 -0.99 -1.88
CA ALA A 180 4.81 -2.27 -2.13
C ALA A 180 5.08 -2.81 -3.56
N ILE A 181 5.05 -1.93 -4.56
CA ILE A 181 5.36 -2.25 -5.96
C ILE A 181 6.81 -2.72 -6.10
N ALA A 182 7.75 -2.00 -5.47
CA ALA A 182 9.17 -2.35 -5.48
C ALA A 182 9.45 -3.69 -4.77
N TRP A 183 8.85 -3.94 -3.60
CA TRP A 183 8.99 -5.20 -2.88
C TRP A 183 8.38 -6.38 -3.63
N ALA A 184 7.30 -6.17 -4.38
CA ALA A 184 6.72 -7.16 -5.28
C ALA A 184 7.51 -7.34 -6.58
N ARG A 185 8.53 -6.51 -6.83
CA ARG A 185 9.36 -6.49 -8.04
C ARG A 185 8.55 -6.30 -9.32
N ILE A 186 7.50 -5.48 -9.32
CA ILE A 186 6.79 -5.18 -10.57
C ILE A 186 7.71 -4.32 -11.45
N PRO A 187 8.09 -4.78 -12.66
CA PRO A 187 9.10 -4.13 -13.49
C PRO A 187 8.60 -2.87 -14.21
N VAL A 188 7.28 -2.75 -14.41
CA VAL A 188 6.67 -1.66 -15.16
C VAL A 188 5.51 -1.07 -14.37
N LEU A 189 5.60 0.24 -14.12
CA LEU A 189 4.58 1.06 -13.50
C LEU A 189 4.17 2.16 -14.48
N VAL A 190 2.88 2.26 -14.75
CA VAL A 190 2.26 3.33 -15.53
C VAL A 190 1.27 4.06 -14.64
N PHE A 191 1.23 5.39 -14.66
CA PHE A 191 0.24 6.16 -13.91
C PHE A 191 -0.33 7.34 -14.71
N ALA A 192 -1.51 7.82 -14.32
CA ALA A 192 -2.19 8.93 -14.99
C ALA A 192 -2.05 10.27 -14.25
N ALA A 193 -2.79 10.46 -13.15
CA ALA A 193 -2.70 11.67 -12.34
C ALA A 193 -1.37 11.71 -11.57
N THR A 194 -0.85 12.89 -11.27
CA THR A 194 0.37 13.07 -10.48
C THR A 194 0.05 13.23 -9.00
N ARG A 195 1.05 13.10 -8.13
CA ARG A 195 0.90 13.41 -6.70
C ARG A 195 0.52 14.88 -6.44
N PHE A 196 0.78 15.78 -7.38
CA PHE A 196 0.40 17.19 -7.28
C PHE A 196 -1.07 17.41 -7.64
N ASP A 197 -1.63 16.58 -8.52
CA ASP A 197 -3.08 16.57 -8.79
C ASP A 197 -3.85 16.06 -7.56
N ALA A 198 -3.33 15.03 -6.89
CA ALA A 198 -3.90 14.51 -5.65
C ALA A 198 -3.86 15.53 -4.49
N ALA A 199 -2.81 16.36 -4.46
CA ALA A 199 -2.63 17.40 -3.45
C ALA A 199 -3.30 18.74 -3.79
N ALA A 200 -4.01 18.84 -4.93
CA ALA A 200 -4.66 20.08 -5.35
C ALA A 200 -5.78 20.49 -4.37
N ASP A 201 -6.00 21.80 -4.25
CA ASP A 201 -7.02 22.40 -3.38
C ASP A 201 -8.40 21.75 -3.59
N GLY A 202 -8.99 21.25 -2.50
CA GLY A 202 -10.30 20.62 -2.50
C GLY A 202 -10.28 19.11 -2.81
N VAL A 203 -9.11 18.56 -3.13
CA VAL A 203 -8.84 17.11 -3.13
C VAL A 203 -8.04 16.74 -1.87
N ASP A 204 -7.02 17.54 -1.55
CA ASP A 204 -6.33 17.59 -0.26
C ASP A 204 -5.68 16.27 0.22
N PHE A 205 -5.26 15.39 -0.69
CA PHE A 205 -4.44 14.23 -0.31
C PHE A 205 -2.98 14.61 -0.04
N GLN A 206 -2.35 13.88 0.88
CA GLN A 206 -1.03 14.19 1.43
C GLN A 206 0.14 13.56 0.66
N ASP A 207 -0.08 13.01 -0.53
CA ASP A 207 0.90 12.23 -1.29
C ASP A 207 2.20 13.00 -1.56
N ALA A 208 2.08 14.24 -2.03
CA ALA A 208 3.23 15.10 -2.30
C ALA A 208 4.05 15.40 -1.03
N ASP A 209 3.38 15.66 0.09
CA ASP A 209 4.01 15.93 1.38
C ASP A 209 4.71 14.69 1.93
N LEU A 210 4.09 13.51 1.81
CA LEU A 210 4.70 12.24 2.20
C LEU A 210 5.95 11.94 1.38
N HIS A 211 5.92 12.16 0.06
CA HIS A 211 7.10 12.04 -0.82
C HIS A 211 8.23 12.97 -0.35
N ALA A 212 7.92 14.22 -0.01
CA ALA A 212 8.94 15.14 0.51
C ALA A 212 9.44 14.72 1.91
N ALA A 213 8.57 14.22 2.78
CA ALA A 213 8.90 13.85 4.14
C ALA A 213 9.86 12.65 4.22
N VAL A 214 9.67 11.62 3.38
CA VAL A 214 10.53 10.42 3.38
C VAL A 214 11.98 10.72 2.98
N ALA A 215 12.22 11.79 2.21
CA ALA A 215 13.55 12.22 1.82
C ALA A 215 14.28 13.03 2.92
N ARG A 216 13.56 13.52 3.94
CA ARG A 216 14.15 14.36 4.99
C ARG A 216 14.86 13.52 6.07
N PRO A 217 15.88 14.09 6.74
CA PRO A 217 16.42 13.52 7.97
C PRO A 217 15.33 13.20 8.99
N TYR A 218 15.46 12.11 9.75
CA TYR A 218 14.42 11.66 10.69
C TYR A 218 13.94 12.75 11.68
N ARG A 219 14.86 13.60 12.14
CA ARG A 219 14.55 14.71 13.07
C ARG A 219 13.70 15.84 12.45
N GLU A 220 13.62 15.91 11.12
CA GLU A 220 12.91 16.94 10.36
C GLU A 220 11.58 16.43 9.78
N ARG A 221 11.21 15.17 10.06
CA ARG A 221 9.93 14.58 9.63
C ARG A 221 8.83 15.00 10.60
N ALA A 222 7.86 15.77 10.11
CA ALA A 222 6.70 16.21 10.89
C ALA A 222 5.67 15.08 11.06
N GLY A 223 4.76 15.24 12.02
CA GLY A 223 3.64 14.30 12.25
C GLY A 223 3.97 13.08 13.12
N MET A 224 5.25 12.87 13.47
CA MET A 224 5.66 11.76 14.34
C MET A 224 6.89 12.10 15.18
N VAL A 225 6.97 11.53 16.39
CA VAL A 225 8.18 11.56 17.22
C VAL A 225 9.00 10.31 16.90
N ILE A 226 10.12 10.48 16.20
CA ILE A 226 11.01 9.36 15.82
C ILE A 226 12.17 9.26 16.81
N ARG A 227 12.38 8.07 17.37
CA ARG A 227 13.50 7.77 18.28
C ARG A 227 14.21 6.51 17.82
N ARG A 228 15.55 6.54 17.84
CA ARG A 228 16.38 5.34 17.74
C ARG A 228 16.71 4.86 19.15
N ALA A 229 16.53 3.58 19.42
CA ALA A 229 16.98 2.94 20.65
C ALA A 229 18.10 1.96 20.34
N ASP A 230 19.22 2.04 21.06
CA ASP A 230 20.29 1.05 20.97
C ASP A 230 19.99 -0.08 21.98
N THR A 231 19.64 -1.26 21.46
CA THR A 231 19.21 -2.41 22.28
C THR A 231 20.07 -3.63 21.93
N PRO A 232 20.69 -4.31 22.92
CA PRO A 232 21.34 -5.60 22.70
C PRO A 232 20.39 -6.60 22.04
N GLY A 233 20.88 -7.36 21.05
CA GLY A 233 20.06 -8.31 20.30
C GLY A 233 19.25 -7.71 19.14
N SER A 234 19.29 -6.40 18.90
CA SER A 234 18.60 -5.74 17.76
C SER A 234 19.00 -6.27 16.38
N LEU A 235 20.15 -6.94 16.28
CA LEU A 235 20.64 -7.55 15.03
C LEU A 235 20.44 -9.06 14.94
N GLU A 236 19.90 -9.71 15.98
CA GLU A 236 19.84 -11.17 16.03
C GLU A 236 18.95 -11.76 14.94
N ALA A 237 17.81 -11.12 14.64
CA ALA A 237 16.95 -11.54 13.55
C ALA A 237 17.68 -11.51 12.19
N PHE A 238 18.51 -10.48 11.95
CA PHE A 238 19.32 -10.41 10.73
C PHE A 238 20.42 -11.46 10.70
N ARG A 239 21.03 -11.77 11.84
CA ARG A 239 22.04 -12.85 11.95
C ARG A 239 21.43 -14.20 11.64
N LEU A 240 20.29 -14.53 12.25
CA LEU A 240 19.54 -15.77 11.97
C LEU A 240 19.13 -15.87 10.50
N TRP A 241 18.71 -14.76 9.90
CA TRP A 241 18.38 -14.70 8.48
C TRP A 241 19.60 -14.89 7.56
N ALA A 242 20.77 -14.38 7.95
CA ALA A 242 22.00 -14.51 7.18
C ALA A 242 22.54 -15.95 7.20
N GLU A 243 22.44 -16.62 8.35
CA GLU A 243 22.96 -17.98 8.55
C GLU A 243 22.01 -19.09 8.10
N GLY A 244 20.70 -18.82 8.03
CA GLY A 244 19.70 -19.82 7.66
C GLY A 244 19.45 -19.96 6.15
N ASP A 245 18.82 -21.08 5.78
CA ASP A 245 18.34 -21.36 4.42
C ASP A 245 17.01 -20.66 4.10
N ALA A 246 16.85 -19.43 4.59
CA ALA A 246 15.59 -18.71 4.45
C ALA A 246 15.30 -18.37 2.98
N VAL A 247 14.02 -18.49 2.59
CA VAL A 247 13.56 -18.11 1.25
C VAL A 247 13.91 -16.65 1.00
N ARG A 248 14.79 -16.37 0.04
CA ARG A 248 15.18 -15.00 -0.30
C ARG A 248 14.07 -14.37 -1.14
N TYR A 249 13.55 -13.24 -0.68
CA TYR A 249 12.55 -12.43 -1.37
C TYR A 249 13.00 -10.98 -1.46
#